data_AF-T0ZCW9-F1
#
_entry.id   AF-T0ZCW9-F1
#
_cell.length_a   1.000
_cell.length_b   1.000
_cell.length_c   1.000
_cell.angle_alpha   90.00
_cell.angle_beta   90.00
_cell.angle_gamma   90.00
#
_symmetry.space_group_name_H-M   'P 1'
#
loop_
_entity.id
_entity.type
_entity.pdbx_description
1 polymer ?
#
loop_
_entity_poly.entity_id
_entity_poly.type
_entity_poly.pdbx_seq_one_letter_code
_entity_poly.pdbx_strand_id
1 'polypeptide(L)'
;MYLYGWDRLSPRIHLLTGIPIALAGVASAWFVVTANSWMNDPTGFRIVDGRVTDVNPWAGIFNPATPTETTHMILAAYMVTGFGVAAVYAAAMLHGKRDRYHRTGLRIGLTMGAVLAPVQGIVGDLSARYVANNQPIKLAAMEGVFHTARGVPETIGGIDIGGKMRFAFHIPDGLSLLTRFNP
;
A
#
# COMPACT_ATOMS: atom_id res chain seq x y z
N MET A 1 -11.94 -20.65 -17.26
CA MET A 1 -13.43 -20.61 -17.30
C MET A 1 -13.93 -19.23 -17.67
N TYR A 2 -13.60 -18.18 -16.90
CA TYR A 2 -14.08 -16.82 -17.18
C TYR A 2 -13.78 -16.33 -18.61
N LEU A 3 -12.53 -16.44 -19.08
CA LEU A 3 -12.14 -15.94 -20.42
C LEU A 3 -12.86 -16.65 -21.59
N TYR A 4 -13.05 -17.97 -21.50
CA TYR A 4 -13.62 -18.78 -22.59
C TYR A 4 -15.11 -19.13 -22.40
N GLY A 5 -15.72 -18.66 -21.31
CA GLY A 5 -17.08 -19.01 -20.93
C GLY A 5 -18.16 -18.03 -21.38
N TRP A 6 -17.80 -16.92 -22.04
CA TRP A 6 -18.72 -15.82 -22.34
C TRP A 6 -19.95 -16.26 -23.15
N ASP A 7 -19.74 -17.05 -24.21
CA ASP A 7 -20.82 -17.56 -25.06
C ASP A 7 -21.35 -18.94 -24.63
N ARG A 8 -20.79 -19.52 -23.56
CA ARG A 8 -21.06 -20.91 -23.13
C ARG A 8 -21.72 -21.01 -21.76
N LEU A 9 -21.68 -19.95 -20.95
CA LEU A 9 -22.23 -19.91 -19.61
C LEU A 9 -23.34 -18.86 -19.53
N SER A 10 -24.33 -19.09 -18.67
CA SER A 10 -25.31 -18.05 -18.39
C SER A 10 -24.62 -16.85 -17.70
N PRO A 11 -25.13 -15.61 -17.87
CA PRO A 11 -24.47 -14.40 -17.33
C PRO A 11 -24.18 -14.47 -15.83
N ARG A 12 -25.06 -15.11 -15.04
CA ARG A 12 -24.86 -15.29 -13.59
C ARG A 12 -23.71 -16.24 -13.29
N ILE A 13 -23.65 -17.38 -13.98
CA ILE A 13 -22.58 -18.36 -13.80
C ILE A 13 -21.25 -17.75 -14.25
N HIS A 14 -21.23 -17.03 -15.37
CA HIS A 14 -20.04 -16.33 -15.84
C HIS A 14 -19.49 -15.36 -14.79
N LEU A 15 -20.35 -14.52 -14.20
CA LEU A 15 -19.97 -13.62 -13.10
C LEU A 15 -19.41 -14.38 -11.89
N LEU A 16 -20.03 -15.48 -11.48
CA LEU A 16 -19.56 -16.30 -10.36
C LEU A 16 -18.16 -16.88 -10.61
N THR A 17 -17.79 -17.18 -11.86
CA THR A 17 -16.42 -17.62 -12.18
C THR A 17 -15.36 -16.53 -12.00
N GLY A 18 -15.76 -15.26 -11.90
CA GLY A 18 -14.86 -14.15 -11.57
C GLY A 18 -14.53 -14.04 -10.08
N ILE A 19 -15.37 -14.55 -9.18
CA ILE A 19 -15.15 -14.45 -7.73
C ILE A 19 -13.85 -15.14 -7.29
N PRO A 20 -13.57 -16.40 -7.69
CA PRO A 20 -12.30 -17.05 -7.36
C PRO A 20 -11.08 -16.30 -7.89
N ILE A 21 -11.20 -15.59 -9.02
CA ILE A 21 -10.09 -14.80 -9.60
C ILE A 21 -9.76 -13.62 -8.68
N ALA A 22 -10.78 -12.89 -8.21
CA ALA A 22 -10.58 -11.79 -7.27
C ALA A 22 -10.01 -12.28 -5.93
N LEU A 23 -10.55 -13.37 -5.38
CA LEU A 23 -10.07 -13.96 -4.12
C LEU A 23 -8.63 -14.46 -4.24
N ALA A 24 -8.28 -15.11 -5.35
CA ALA A 24 -6.91 -15.55 -5.62
C ALA A 24 -5.94 -14.37 -5.73
N GLY A 25 -6.36 -13.25 -6.34
CA GLY A 25 -5.57 -12.02 -6.39
C GLY A 25 -5.27 -11.45 -5.00
N VAL A 26 -6.29 -11.36 -4.13
CA VAL A 26 -6.13 -10.91 -2.75
C VAL A 26 -5.24 -11.85 -1.95
N ALA A 27 -5.49 -13.16 -2.04
CA ALA A 27 -4.69 -14.17 -1.36
C ALA A 27 -3.22 -14.11 -1.82
N SER A 28 -2.97 -14.00 -3.12
CA SER A 28 -1.63 -13.86 -3.67
C SER A 28 -0.91 -12.62 -3.12
N ALA A 29 -1.57 -11.45 -3.13
CA ALA A 29 -1.01 -10.24 -2.55
C ALA A 29 -0.69 -10.44 -1.06
N TRP A 30 -1.60 -11.06 -0.30
CA TRP A 30 -1.40 -11.33 1.12
C TRP A 30 -0.16 -12.21 1.37
N PHE A 31 -0.03 -13.34 0.68
CA PHE A 31 1.11 -14.25 0.88
C PHE A 31 2.44 -13.61 0.48
N VAL A 32 2.48 -12.88 -0.64
CA VAL A 32 3.70 -12.22 -1.12
C VAL A 32 4.12 -11.11 -0.16
N VAL A 33 3.17 -10.28 0.28
CA VAL A 33 3.46 -9.18 1.20
C VAL A 33 3.82 -9.72 2.58
N THR A 34 3.28 -10.86 2.99
CA THR A 34 3.69 -11.50 4.24
C THR A 34 5.16 -11.91 4.24
N ALA A 35 5.70 -12.34 3.09
CA ALA A 35 7.13 -12.60 2.97
C ALA A 35 7.98 -11.31 3.12
N ASN A 36 7.54 -10.20 2.50
CA ASN A 36 8.18 -8.89 2.67
C ASN A 36 8.12 -8.40 4.13
N SER A 37 6.96 -8.56 4.76
CA SER A 37 6.73 -8.24 6.15
C SER A 37 7.66 -9.02 7.07
N TRP A 38 7.85 -10.32 6.83
CA TRP A 38 8.80 -11.14 7.57
C TRP A 38 10.26 -10.69 7.37
N MET A 39 10.64 -10.25 6.17
CA MET A 39 11.97 -9.66 5.94
C MET A 39 12.17 -8.34 6.71
N ASN A 40 11.09 -7.59 6.93
CA ASN A 40 11.12 -6.35 7.70
C ASN A 40 11.22 -6.61 9.21
N ASP A 41 10.39 -7.51 9.75
CA ASP A 41 10.43 -7.92 11.16
C ASP A 41 10.54 -9.45 11.28
N PRO A 42 11.77 -10.01 11.23
CA PRO A 42 11.99 -11.44 11.25
C PRO A 42 11.62 -12.07 12.59
N THR A 43 10.68 -13.01 12.57
CA THR A 43 10.20 -13.74 13.76
C THR A 43 10.01 -15.22 13.44
N GLY A 44 9.84 -16.04 14.49
CA GLY A 44 9.47 -17.45 14.34
C GLY A 44 10.62 -18.36 13.92
N PHE A 45 11.87 -18.04 14.30
CA PHE A 45 13.01 -18.95 14.13
C PHE A 45 14.07 -18.67 15.20
N ARG A 46 15.06 -19.57 15.31
CA ARG A 46 16.26 -19.41 16.11
C ARG A 46 17.50 -19.48 15.21
N ILE A 47 18.59 -18.85 15.66
CA ILE A 47 19.90 -19.01 15.04
C ILE A 47 20.78 -19.78 16.02
N VAL A 48 21.27 -20.94 15.59
CA VAL A 48 22.24 -21.77 16.34
C VAL A 48 23.40 -22.06 15.39
N ASP A 49 24.61 -21.66 15.80
CA ASP A 49 25.85 -21.83 15.01
C ASP A 49 25.75 -21.28 13.57
N GLY A 50 25.12 -20.11 13.41
CA GLY A 50 24.92 -19.46 12.11
C GLY A 50 23.88 -20.15 11.21
N ARG A 51 23.17 -21.17 11.71
CA ARG A 51 22.09 -21.86 10.99
C ARG A 51 20.74 -21.51 11.58
N VAL A 52 19.74 -21.38 10.71
CA VAL A 52 18.34 -21.19 11.11
C VAL A 52 17.76 -22.52 11.58
N THR A 53 17.21 -22.55 12.80
CA THR A 53 16.55 -23.71 13.42
C THR A 53 15.18 -23.31 13.96
N ASP A 54 14.37 -24.30 14.36
CA ASP A 54 13.10 -24.10 15.09
C ASP A 54 12.10 -23.18 14.37
N VAL A 55 11.94 -23.36 13.06
CA VAL A 55 11.07 -22.52 12.23
C VAL A 55 9.60 -22.74 12.58
N ASN A 56 8.92 -21.66 12.93
CA ASN A 56 7.47 -21.57 13.12
C ASN A 56 6.88 -20.68 12.01
N PRO A 57 6.32 -21.28 10.95
CA PRO A 57 5.75 -20.53 9.82
C PRO A 57 4.64 -19.58 10.23
N TRP A 58 3.80 -19.95 11.20
CA TRP A 58 2.69 -19.10 11.65
C TRP A 58 3.17 -17.85 12.36
N ALA A 59 4.23 -17.96 13.17
CA ALA A 59 4.83 -16.81 13.82
C ALA A 59 5.55 -15.87 12.82
N GLY A 60 6.08 -16.41 11.72
CA GLY A 60 6.63 -15.59 10.64
C GLY A 60 5.55 -14.94 9.78
N ILE A 61 4.47 -15.67 9.48
CA ILE A 61 3.33 -15.19 8.70
C ILE A 61 2.58 -14.07 9.44
N PHE A 62 2.25 -14.29 10.71
CA PHE A 62 1.52 -13.33 11.53
C PHE A 62 2.46 -12.51 12.39
N ASN A 63 3.55 -12.02 11.80
CA ASN A 63 4.44 -11.11 12.50
C ASN A 63 3.76 -9.73 12.74
N PRO A 64 4.37 -8.86 13.55
CA PRO A 64 3.75 -7.58 13.90
C PRO A 64 3.58 -6.61 12.71
N ALA A 65 4.38 -6.74 11.64
CA ALA A 65 4.31 -5.87 10.47
C ALA A 65 3.20 -6.28 9.48
N THR A 66 2.84 -7.57 9.43
CA THR A 66 1.95 -8.15 8.41
C THR A 66 0.61 -7.41 8.30
N PRO A 67 -0.12 -7.10 9.38
CA PRO A 67 -1.42 -6.44 9.27
C PRO A 67 -1.34 -5.08 8.58
N THR A 68 -0.31 -4.29 8.89
CA THR A 68 -0.14 -2.94 8.34
C THR A 68 0.25 -3.00 6.86
N GLU A 69 1.28 -3.80 6.52
CA GLU A 69 1.78 -3.90 5.16
C GLU A 69 0.76 -4.54 4.19
N THR A 70 0.14 -5.65 4.58
CA THR A 70 -0.83 -6.36 3.73
C THR A 70 -2.06 -5.49 3.46
N THR A 71 -2.60 -4.83 4.49
CA THR A 71 -3.75 -3.93 4.33
C THR A 71 -3.40 -2.75 3.43
N HIS A 72 -2.26 -2.10 3.66
CA HIS A 72 -1.81 -0.98 2.84
C HIS A 72 -1.64 -1.38 1.37
N MET A 73 -1.01 -2.52 1.11
CA MET A 73 -0.70 -2.96 -0.26
C MET A 73 -1.95 -3.41 -1.01
N ILE A 74 -2.86 -4.16 -0.38
CA ILE A 74 -4.09 -4.63 -1.02
C ILE A 74 -4.99 -3.45 -1.39
N LEU A 75 -5.16 -2.49 -0.48
CA LEU A 75 -5.95 -1.27 -0.76
C LEU A 75 -5.28 -0.42 -1.85
N ALA A 76 -3.96 -0.26 -1.80
CA ALA A 76 -3.20 0.45 -2.84
C ALA A 76 -3.39 -0.20 -4.22
N ALA A 77 -3.32 -1.54 -4.31
CA ALA A 77 -3.50 -2.26 -5.55
C ALA A 77 -4.90 -2.03 -6.16
N TYR A 78 -5.96 -2.06 -5.35
CA TYR A 78 -7.31 -1.74 -5.81
C TYR A 78 -7.46 -0.27 -6.22
N MET A 79 -6.88 0.65 -5.44
CA MET A 79 -6.92 2.09 -5.75
C MET A 79 -6.22 2.40 -7.07
N VAL A 80 -5.01 1.87 -7.28
CA VAL A 80 -4.24 2.02 -8.53
C VAL A 80 -4.98 1.40 -9.70
N THR A 81 -5.57 0.21 -9.52
CA THR A 81 -6.38 -0.43 -10.57
C THR A 81 -7.60 0.42 -10.93
N GLY A 82 -8.31 0.96 -9.93
CA GLY A 82 -9.47 1.84 -10.14
C GLY A 82 -9.11 3.09 -10.93
N PHE A 83 -8.06 3.81 -10.52
CA PHE A 83 -7.58 4.98 -11.24
C PHE A 83 -6.99 4.64 -12.61
N GLY A 84 -6.32 3.50 -12.76
CA GLY A 84 -5.79 3.02 -14.04
C GLY A 84 -6.91 2.78 -15.06
N VAL A 85 -7.98 2.09 -14.64
CA VAL A 85 -9.19 1.91 -15.47
C VAL A 85 -9.82 3.27 -15.80
N ALA A 86 -9.97 4.14 -14.81
CA ALA A 86 -10.51 5.49 -15.02
C ALA A 86 -9.68 6.29 -16.04
N ALA A 87 -8.35 6.19 -15.98
CA ALA A 87 -7.44 6.89 -16.88
C ALA A 87 -7.63 6.46 -18.34
N VAL A 88 -7.80 5.15 -18.60
CA VAL A 88 -8.06 4.63 -19.96
C VAL A 88 -9.34 5.22 -20.54
N TYR A 89 -10.43 5.22 -19.76
CA TYR A 89 -11.71 5.78 -20.20
C TYR A 89 -11.68 7.31 -20.31
N ALA A 90 -10.97 7.99 -19.41
CA ALA A 90 -10.76 9.43 -19.48
C ALA A 90 -10.01 9.82 -20.76
N ALA A 91 -8.93 9.09 -21.10
CA ALA A 91 -8.16 9.30 -22.31
C ALA A 91 -9.03 9.11 -23.56
N ALA A 92 -9.86 8.06 -23.62
CA ALA A 92 -10.79 7.85 -24.72
C ALA A 92 -11.83 8.99 -24.83
N MET A 93 -12.34 9.50 -23.70
CA MET A 93 -13.28 10.62 -23.67
C MET A 93 -12.67 11.96 -24.10
N LEU A 94 -11.36 12.16 -23.87
CA LEU A 94 -10.62 13.31 -24.40
C LEU A 94 -10.50 13.26 -25.93
N HIS A 95 -10.42 12.06 -26.52
CA HIS A 95 -10.46 11.84 -27.97
C HIS A 95 -11.88 11.77 -28.56
N GLY A 96 -12.88 12.32 -27.87
CA GLY A 96 -14.24 12.45 -28.38
C GLY A 96 -15.18 11.25 -28.13
N LYS A 97 -14.70 10.12 -27.57
CA LYS A 97 -15.54 8.95 -27.27
C LYS A 97 -16.33 9.16 -25.97
N ARG A 98 -17.52 9.79 -26.05
CA ARG A 98 -18.31 10.24 -24.88
C ARG A 98 -19.65 9.51 -24.69
N ASP A 99 -19.79 8.32 -25.26
CA ASP A 99 -21.00 7.50 -25.11
C ASP A 99 -21.20 6.97 -23.67
N ARG A 100 -22.33 6.29 -23.46
CA ARG A 100 -22.70 5.72 -22.15
C ARG A 100 -21.66 4.72 -21.65
N TYR A 101 -21.05 3.92 -22.52
CA TYR A 101 -20.08 2.90 -22.14
C TYR A 101 -18.83 3.55 -21.56
N HIS A 102 -18.26 4.54 -22.24
CA HIS A 102 -17.07 5.26 -21.77
C HIS A 102 -17.32 6.02 -20.46
N ARG A 103 -18.48 6.69 -20.34
CA ARG A 103 -18.88 7.37 -19.10
C ARG A 103 -19.05 6.40 -17.94
N THR A 104 -19.59 5.20 -18.20
CA THR A 104 -19.80 4.18 -17.17
C THR A 104 -18.46 3.58 -16.74
N GLY A 105 -17.58 3.25 -17.69
CA GLY A 105 -16.23 2.77 -17.40
C GLY A 105 -15.41 3.75 -16.57
N LEU A 106 -15.44 5.04 -16.93
CA LEU A 106 -14.81 6.10 -16.15
C LEU A 106 -15.37 6.16 -14.73
N ARG A 107 -16.69 6.20 -14.57
CA ARG A 107 -17.36 6.31 -13.26
C ARG A 107 -17.03 5.14 -12.35
N ILE A 108 -17.05 3.90 -12.85
CA ILE A 108 -16.77 2.72 -12.04
C ILE A 108 -15.34 2.76 -11.49
N GLY A 109 -14.35 2.98 -12.37
CA GLY A 109 -12.95 3.04 -11.96
C GLY A 109 -12.68 4.23 -11.02
N LEU A 110 -13.20 5.40 -11.36
CA LEU A 110 -12.98 6.63 -10.60
C LEU A 110 -13.61 6.55 -9.20
N THR A 111 -14.83 6.01 -9.08
CA THR A 111 -15.48 5.82 -7.79
C THR A 111 -14.69 4.86 -6.91
N MET A 112 -14.18 3.75 -7.45
CA MET A 112 -13.35 2.82 -6.70
C MET A 112 -12.10 3.52 -6.15
N GLY A 113 -11.34 4.22 -6.99
CA GLY A 113 -10.15 4.97 -6.57
C GLY A 113 -10.46 6.07 -5.56
N ALA A 114 -11.51 6.86 -5.80
CA ALA A 114 -11.89 7.98 -4.95
C ALA A 114 -12.37 7.55 -3.56
N VAL A 115 -13.10 6.44 -3.45
CA VAL A 115 -13.55 5.90 -2.16
C VAL A 115 -12.39 5.29 -1.39
N LEU A 116 -11.45 4.62 -2.07
CA LEU A 116 -10.29 4.02 -1.42
C LEU A 116 -9.22 5.03 -1.00
N ALA A 117 -9.10 6.17 -1.69
CA ALA A 117 -8.10 7.20 -1.36
C ALA A 117 -8.09 7.66 0.11
N PRO A 118 -9.21 8.06 0.74
CA PRO A 118 -9.19 8.43 2.16
C PRO A 118 -8.85 7.25 3.08
N VAL A 119 -9.33 6.04 2.76
CA VAL A 119 -9.02 4.82 3.53
C VAL A 119 -7.53 4.50 3.43
N GLN A 120 -6.95 4.63 2.23
CA GLN A 120 -5.52 4.46 1.98
C GLN A 120 -4.69 5.45 2.79
N GLY A 121 -5.13 6.72 2.88
CA GLY A 121 -4.46 7.74 3.70
C GLY A 121 -4.39 7.34 5.17
N ILE A 122 -5.50 6.85 5.74
CA ILE A 122 -5.55 6.37 7.13
C ILE A 122 -4.64 5.15 7.33
N VAL A 123 -4.71 4.17 6.43
CA VAL A 123 -3.87 2.96 6.53
C VAL A 123 -2.39 3.27 6.31
N GLY A 124 -2.08 4.27 5.47
CA GLY A 124 -0.74 4.83 5.30
C GLY A 124 -0.21 5.44 6.59
N ASP A 125 -1.00 6.28 7.26
CA ASP A 125 -0.64 6.87 8.57
C ASP A 125 -0.38 5.78 9.63
N LEU A 126 -1.25 4.76 9.71
CA LEU A 126 -1.03 3.62 10.60
C LEU A 126 0.29 2.88 10.30
N SER A 127 0.61 2.71 9.02
CA SER A 127 1.85 2.07 8.58
C SER A 127 3.07 2.95 8.89
N ALA A 128 2.98 4.27 8.69
CA ALA A 128 4.05 5.20 9.02
C ALA A 128 4.36 5.21 10.53
N ARG A 129 3.33 5.18 11.39
CA ARG A 129 3.49 5.04 12.84
C ARG A 129 4.11 3.72 13.24
N TYR A 130 3.75 2.63 12.56
CA TYR A 130 4.38 1.34 12.78
C TYR A 130 5.89 1.42 12.49
N VAL A 131 6.26 1.96 11.33
CA VAL A 131 7.67 2.17 10.95
C VAL A 131 8.36 3.12 11.94
N ALA A 132 7.70 4.18 12.41
CA ALA A 132 8.26 5.10 13.41
C ALA A 132 8.70 4.40 14.70
N ASN A 133 7.93 3.41 15.15
CA ASN A 133 8.17 2.73 16.42
C ASN A 133 9.10 1.51 16.26
N ASN A 134 8.94 0.74 15.19
CA ASN A 134 9.65 -0.52 15.01
C ASN A 134 10.92 -0.35 14.16
N GLN A 135 10.92 0.61 13.23
CA GLN A 135 11.97 0.78 12.22
C GLN A 135 12.32 2.27 12.01
N PRO A 136 12.67 3.01 13.08
CA PRO A 136 12.81 4.47 13.04
C PRO A 136 13.87 4.95 12.03
N ILE A 137 14.88 4.13 11.74
CA ILE A 137 15.90 4.46 10.74
C ILE A 137 15.31 4.59 9.32
N LYS A 138 14.30 3.79 8.97
CA LYS A 138 13.63 3.88 7.67
C LYS A 138 12.82 5.16 7.57
N LEU A 139 12.06 5.48 8.61
CA LEU A 139 11.28 6.72 8.64
C LEU A 139 12.20 7.95 8.63
N ALA A 140 13.27 7.93 9.44
CA ALA A 140 14.24 9.02 9.48
C ALA A 140 14.89 9.25 8.11
N ALA A 141 15.21 8.18 7.38
CA ALA A 141 15.72 8.28 6.02
C ALA A 141 14.68 8.81 5.02
N MET A 142 13.40 8.40 5.14
CA MET A 142 12.30 8.91 4.31
C MET A 142 12.08 10.42 4.52
N GLU A 143 12.19 10.87 5.76
CA GLU A 143 11.89 12.25 6.19
C GLU A 143 13.11 13.18 6.22
N GLY A 144 14.30 12.67 5.88
CA GLY A 144 15.54 13.46 5.91
C GLY A 144 15.96 13.91 7.32
N VAL A 145 15.68 13.08 8.33
CA VAL A 145 16.00 13.35 9.74
C VAL A 145 17.35 12.73 10.10
N PHE A 146 18.39 13.57 10.14
CA PHE A 146 19.76 13.13 10.43
C PHE A 146 20.09 13.04 11.93
N HIS A 147 19.36 13.77 12.77
CA HIS A 147 19.60 13.85 14.20
C HIS A 147 18.29 13.72 14.98
N THR A 148 18.33 12.96 16.07
CA THR A 148 17.20 12.82 16.98
C THR A 148 16.92 14.15 17.69
N ALA A 149 15.69 14.64 17.57
CA ALA A 149 15.21 15.86 18.22
C ALA A 149 13.75 15.70 18.66
N ARG A 150 13.26 16.64 19.49
CA ARG A 150 11.84 16.86 19.75
C ARG A 150 11.32 17.95 18.82
N GLY A 151 10.03 17.95 18.48
CA GLY A 151 9.45 18.89 17.52
C GLY A 151 10.01 18.73 16.11
N VAL A 152 10.13 17.50 15.61
CA VAL A 152 10.73 17.26 14.29
C VAL A 152 9.77 17.76 13.21
N PRO A 153 10.21 18.65 12.31
CA PRO A 153 9.35 19.16 11.24
C PRO A 153 9.10 18.07 10.19
N GLU A 154 7.91 18.11 9.59
CA GLU A 154 7.65 17.37 8.36
C GLU A 154 8.39 18.05 7.21
N THR A 155 9.09 17.27 6.38
CA THR A 155 9.89 17.80 5.27
C THR A 155 9.26 17.46 3.93
N ILE A 156 8.74 18.46 3.24
CA ILE A 156 8.16 18.30 1.90
C ILE A 156 9.19 18.69 0.85
N GLY A 157 9.64 17.69 0.08
CA GLY A 157 10.62 17.86 -1.00
C GLY A 157 12.04 18.13 -0.49
N GLY A 158 12.86 18.77 -1.32
CA GLY A 158 14.26 19.08 -1.04
C GLY A 158 15.24 17.96 -1.42
N ILE A 159 16.52 18.25 -1.26
CA ILE A 159 17.65 17.38 -1.61
C ILE A 159 18.63 17.38 -0.43
N ASP A 160 19.13 16.21 -0.05
CA ASP A 160 20.22 16.11 0.93
C ASP A 160 21.53 16.63 0.32
N ILE A 161 22.10 17.66 0.94
CA ILE A 161 23.42 18.17 0.62
C ILE A 161 24.23 18.27 1.92
N GLY A 162 25.04 17.24 2.17
CA GLY A 162 25.96 17.20 3.30
C GLY A 162 25.29 16.97 4.66
N GLY A 163 24.24 16.13 4.72
CA GLY A 163 23.52 15.81 5.95
C GLY A 163 22.50 16.87 6.35
N LYS A 164 21.99 17.61 5.35
CA LYS A 164 20.98 18.66 5.53
C LYS A 164 20.08 18.73 4.31
N MET A 165 18.77 18.72 4.55
CA MET A 165 17.78 18.95 3.50
C MET A 165 17.83 20.41 3.04
N ARG A 166 18.14 20.63 1.76
CA ARG A 166 18.13 21.94 1.10
C ARG A 166 16.92 22.05 0.18
N PHE A 167 16.39 23.26 0.00
CA PHE A 167 15.20 23.54 -0.84
C PHE A 167 13.93 22.79 -0.39
N ALA A 168 13.92 22.32 0.85
CA ALA A 168 12.78 21.68 1.48
C ALA A 168 11.80 22.72 2.02
N PHE A 169 10.51 22.39 1.94
CA PHE A 169 9.48 23.08 2.71
C PHE A 169 9.26 22.34 4.03
N HIS A 170 9.44 23.04 5.15
CA HIS A 170 9.31 22.45 6.47
C HIS A 170 8.00 22.88 7.14
N ILE A 171 7.23 21.91 7.64
CA ILE A 171 6.07 22.17 8.49
C ILE A 171 6.49 21.89 9.94
N PRO A 172 6.59 22.92 10.80
CA PRO A 172 6.99 22.76 12.19
C PRO A 172 6.15 21.72 12.92
N ASP A 173 6.80 20.87 13.72
CA ASP A 173 6.20 19.77 14.51
C ASP A 173 5.38 18.74 13.72
N GLY A 174 5.35 18.83 12.38
CA GLY A 174 4.48 18.01 11.53
C GLY A 174 4.74 16.51 11.72
N LEU A 175 6.01 16.09 11.62
CA LEU A 175 6.38 14.68 11.76
C LEU A 175 6.14 14.17 13.19
N SER A 176 6.42 14.98 14.21
CA SER A 176 6.11 14.67 15.61
C SER A 176 4.60 14.43 15.82
N LEU A 177 3.76 15.30 15.26
CA LEU A 177 2.30 15.21 15.35
C LEU A 177 1.76 13.99 14.59
N LEU A 178 2.30 13.72 13.39
CA LEU A 178 1.90 12.58 12.57
C LEU A 178 2.31 11.24 13.18
N THR A 179 3.46 11.16 13.83
CA THR A 179 3.96 9.90 14.40
C THR A 179 3.45 9.64 15.82
N ARG A 180 3.44 10.67 16.69
CA ARG A 180 3.18 10.52 18.14
C ARG A 180 2.00 11.33 18.66
N PHE A 181 1.33 12.14 17.83
CA PHE A 181 0.29 13.10 18.26
C PHE A 181 0.75 14.06 19.37
N ASN A 182 2.05 14.28 19.49
CA ASN A 182 2.65 15.14 20.50
C ASN A 182 3.89 15.81 19.88
N PRO A 183 4.00 17.15 19.91
CA PRO A 183 5.16 17.87 19.39
C PRO A 183 6.49 17.42 20.01
#